data_AF-A0A8T5U650-F1
#
_entry.id   AF-A0A8T5U650-F1
#
_cell.length_a   1.000
_cell.length_b   1.000
_cell.length_c   1.000
_cell.angle_alpha   90.00
_cell.angle_beta   90.00
_cell.angle_gamma   90.00
#
_symmetry.space_group_name_H-M   'P 1'
#
loop_
_entity.id
_entity.type
_entity.pdbx_description
1 polymer ?
#
loop_
_entity_poly.entity_id
_entity_poly.type
_entity_poly.pdbx_seq_one_letter_code
_entity_poly.pdbx_strand_id
1 'polypeptide(L)'
;MDIYFGILIASFAPSLSLTEILPFPLNVLLGPIMIGFGLAFFILSKKFLIKPRIGVVKFGRKRKVRKRRTMVVLSINIVILLILFLLRVSDIGGSFSLPFLIEGYLFLTVPLCIVAYFLQFTRLYIYGFLLGSGFFLADISSIIVPIPYNFLFTYLLLGGIIVIIGVTYLIRFLRKYPLPREET
;
A
#
# COMPACT_ATOMS: atom_id res chain seq x y z
N MET A 1 4.72 -1.11 -10.07
CA MET A 1 4.26 -1.75 -8.82
C MET A 1 4.53 -0.80 -7.68
N ASP A 2 5.79 -0.37 -7.52
CA ASP A 2 6.19 0.58 -6.47
C ASP A 2 5.35 1.89 -6.48
N ILE A 3 5.14 2.51 -7.66
CA ILE A 3 4.27 3.70 -7.82
C ILE A 3 2.84 3.47 -7.32
N TYR A 4 2.27 2.29 -7.58
CA TYR A 4 0.91 1.96 -7.13
C TYR A 4 0.84 1.87 -5.60
N PHE A 5 1.83 1.25 -4.96
CA PHE A 5 1.91 1.22 -3.50
C PHE A 5 2.12 2.61 -2.90
N GLY A 6 2.90 3.48 -3.54
CA GLY A 6 3.07 4.87 -3.10
C GLY A 6 1.76 5.67 -3.18
N ILE A 7 0.99 5.52 -4.27
CA ILE A 7 -0.34 6.15 -4.40
C ILE A 7 -1.32 5.56 -3.38
N LEU A 8 -1.28 4.25 -3.16
CA LEU A 8 -2.11 3.59 -2.15
C LEU A 8 -1.81 4.15 -0.75
N ILE A 9 -0.55 4.32 -0.39
CA ILE A 9 -0.15 4.91 0.90
C ILE A 9 -0.56 6.39 0.98
N ALA A 10 -0.32 7.16 -0.08
CA ALA A 10 -0.73 8.55 -0.15
C ALA A 10 -2.26 8.73 -0.07
N SER A 11 -3.05 7.73 -0.49
CA SER A 11 -4.52 7.80 -0.39
C SER A 11 -5.05 7.76 1.05
N PHE A 12 -4.25 7.25 2.01
CA PHE A 12 -4.60 7.32 3.42
C PHE A 12 -4.50 8.76 3.96
N ALA A 13 -3.63 9.59 3.39
CA ALA A 13 -3.41 10.97 3.84
C ALA A 13 -4.71 11.79 3.88
N PRO A 14 -5.45 11.97 2.78
CA PRO A 14 -6.69 12.73 2.83
C PRO A 14 -7.82 11.97 3.54
N SER A 15 -7.81 10.64 3.51
CA SER A 15 -8.85 9.81 4.15
C SER A 15 -8.82 9.90 5.68
N LEU A 16 -7.64 10.17 6.26
CA LEU A 16 -7.48 10.32 7.72
C LEU A 16 -7.56 11.78 8.16
N SER A 17 -7.18 12.73 7.29
CA SER A 17 -7.12 14.15 7.65
C SER A 17 -8.37 14.96 7.31
N LEU A 18 -9.05 14.63 6.22
CA LEU A 18 -10.16 15.46 5.72
C LEU A 18 -11.53 14.98 6.19
N THR A 19 -11.59 13.97 7.07
CA THR A 19 -12.83 13.43 7.63
C THR A 19 -13.66 14.46 8.37
N GLU A 20 -13.00 15.40 9.06
CA GLU A 20 -13.66 16.46 9.84
C GLU A 20 -14.02 17.69 8.99
N ILE A 21 -13.39 17.86 7.83
CA ILE A 21 -13.55 19.06 6.98
C ILE A 21 -14.53 18.82 5.84
N LEU A 22 -14.50 17.62 5.24
CA LEU A 22 -15.35 17.29 4.09
C LEU A 22 -16.70 16.71 4.55
N PRO A 23 -17.82 17.16 3.96
CA PRO A 23 -19.14 16.61 4.25
C PRO A 23 -19.25 15.16 3.77
N PHE A 24 -20.05 14.37 4.46
CA PHE A 24 -20.45 13.05 3.99
C PHE A 24 -21.27 13.18 2.68
N PRO A 25 -21.01 12.38 1.63
CA PRO A 25 -20.13 11.19 1.56
C PRO A 25 -18.72 11.46 0.99
N LEU A 26 -18.36 12.71 0.69
CA LEU A 26 -17.10 13.04 0.02
C LEU A 26 -15.87 12.63 0.84
N ASN A 27 -15.93 12.76 2.16
CA ASN A 27 -14.86 12.32 3.06
C ASN A 27 -14.53 10.82 2.96
N VAL A 28 -15.54 9.96 2.83
CA VAL A 28 -15.36 8.50 2.74
C VAL A 28 -14.99 8.07 1.32
N LEU A 29 -15.53 8.74 0.31
CA LEU A 29 -15.32 8.36 -1.10
C LEU A 29 -13.94 8.75 -1.63
N LEU A 30 -13.29 9.77 -1.06
CA LEU A 30 -12.04 10.30 -1.60
C LEU A 30 -10.89 9.27 -1.59
N GLY A 31 -10.76 8.48 -0.53
CA GLY A 31 -9.78 7.39 -0.42
C GLY A 31 -9.96 6.32 -1.51
N PRO A 32 -11.14 5.68 -1.60
CA PRO A 32 -11.46 4.72 -2.66
C PRO A 32 -11.27 5.29 -4.08
N ILE A 33 -11.64 6.55 -4.32
CA ILE A 33 -11.42 7.23 -5.61
C ILE A 33 -9.93 7.29 -5.94
N MET A 34 -9.09 7.72 -5.00
CA MET A 34 -7.64 7.79 -5.17
C MET A 34 -7.01 6.42 -5.43
N ILE A 35 -7.46 5.38 -4.71
CA ILE A 35 -7.03 3.99 -4.94
C ILE A 35 -7.45 3.54 -6.34
N GLY A 36 -8.67 3.88 -6.77
CA GLY A 36 -9.20 3.61 -8.11
C GLY A 36 -8.35 4.24 -9.21
N PHE A 37 -8.00 5.53 -9.07
CA PHE A 37 -7.08 6.21 -9.97
C PHE A 37 -5.69 5.56 -10.01
N GLY A 38 -5.14 5.19 -8.85
CA GLY A 38 -3.87 4.47 -8.78
C GLY A 38 -3.93 3.14 -9.53
N LEU A 39 -5.02 2.40 -9.40
CA LEU A 39 -5.22 1.11 -10.06
C LEU A 39 -5.38 1.28 -11.57
N ALA A 40 -6.14 2.28 -12.01
CA ALA A 40 -6.28 2.65 -13.42
C ALA A 40 -4.92 3.00 -14.03
N PHE A 41 -4.15 3.88 -13.37
CA PHE A 41 -2.80 4.25 -13.81
C PHE A 41 -1.86 3.05 -13.89
N PHE A 42 -1.96 2.12 -12.94
CA PHE A 42 -1.17 0.88 -12.95
C PHE A 42 -1.53 -0.04 -14.13
N ILE A 43 -2.81 -0.20 -14.42
CA ILE A 43 -3.29 -1.01 -15.57
C ILE A 43 -2.83 -0.37 -16.88
N LEU A 44 -2.97 0.96 -17.00
CA LEU A 44 -2.59 1.72 -18.18
C LEU A 44 -1.08 1.63 -18.43
N SER A 45 -0.28 1.85 -17.39
CA SER A 45 1.18 1.71 -17.44
C SER A 45 1.60 0.31 -17.89
N LYS A 46 0.93 -0.73 -17.39
CA LYS A 46 1.19 -2.10 -17.83
C LYS A 46 0.84 -2.33 -19.29
N LYS A 47 -0.32 -1.84 -19.74
CA LYS A 47 -0.83 -2.05 -21.09
C LYS A 47 0.05 -1.35 -22.13
N PHE A 48 0.42 -0.10 -21.89
CA PHE A 48 1.11 0.74 -22.87
C PHE A 48 2.63 0.75 -22.75
N LEU A 49 3.20 0.66 -21.54
CA LEU A 49 4.65 0.74 -21.37
C LEU A 49 5.32 -0.64 -21.25
N ILE A 50 4.72 -1.56 -20.49
CA ILE A 50 5.39 -2.79 -20.08
C ILE A 50 5.14 -3.95 -21.05
N LYS A 51 3.88 -4.19 -21.44
CA LYS A 51 3.50 -5.28 -22.36
C LYS A 51 4.22 -5.24 -23.72
N PRO A 52 4.34 -4.11 -24.43
CA PRO A 52 5.00 -4.10 -25.73
C PRO A 52 6.51 -4.37 -25.64
N ARG A 53 7.15 -4.17 -24.48
CA ARG A 53 8.61 -4.31 -24.33
C ARG A 53 9.07 -5.68 -23.86
N ILE A 54 8.27 -6.36 -23.02
CA ILE A 54 8.66 -7.64 -22.39
C ILE A 54 7.97 -8.83 -23.07
N GLY A 55 6.88 -8.61 -23.80
CA GLY A 55 6.03 -9.69 -24.31
C GLY A 55 5.29 -10.45 -23.20
N VAL A 56 4.65 -11.57 -23.57
CA VAL A 56 3.82 -12.37 -22.65
C VAL A 56 4.65 -13.54 -22.08
N VAL A 57 5.12 -13.39 -20.84
CA VAL A 57 5.87 -14.46 -20.16
C VAL A 57 4.92 -15.51 -19.61
N LYS A 58 5.08 -16.78 -20.00
CA LYS A 58 4.35 -17.91 -19.42
C LYS A 58 4.92 -18.22 -18.02
N PHE A 59 4.13 -18.02 -16.98
CA PHE A 59 4.56 -18.33 -15.61
C PHE A 59 4.61 -19.85 -15.36
N GLY A 60 5.77 -20.36 -14.96
CA GLY A 60 5.96 -21.77 -14.61
C GLY A 60 5.15 -22.23 -13.39
N ARG A 61 4.92 -23.55 -13.29
CA ARG A 61 4.08 -24.20 -12.25
C ARG A 61 4.47 -23.81 -10.81
N LYS A 62 5.77 -23.65 -10.53
CA LYS A 62 6.31 -23.20 -9.22
C LYS A 62 5.77 -21.84 -8.79
N ARG A 63 5.59 -20.88 -9.72
CA ARG A 63 5.08 -19.53 -9.41
C ARG A 63 3.58 -19.52 -9.12
N LYS A 64 2.80 -20.38 -9.79
CA LYS A 64 1.36 -20.52 -9.54
C LYS A 64 1.08 -21.09 -8.14
N VAL A 65 1.83 -22.10 -7.72
CA VAL A 65 1.68 -22.70 -6.37
C VAL A 65 2.02 -21.69 -5.28
N ARG A 66 3.11 -20.92 -5.45
CA ARG A 66 3.47 -19.86 -4.50
C ARG A 66 2.38 -18.81 -4.36
N LYS A 67 1.82 -18.33 -5.48
CA LYS A 67 0.69 -17.38 -5.47
C LYS A 67 -0.51 -17.92 -4.68
N ARG A 68 -0.84 -19.20 -4.85
CA ARG A 68 -1.94 -19.83 -4.11
C ARG A 68 -1.65 -19.90 -2.61
N ARG A 69 -0.42 -20.26 -2.22
CA ARG A 69 0.00 -20.24 -0.81
C ARG A 69 -0.07 -18.83 -0.21
N THR A 70 0.38 -17.81 -0.93
CA THR A 70 0.24 -16.41 -0.49
C THR A 70 -1.21 -16.06 -0.22
N MET A 71 -2.12 -16.44 -1.13
CA MET A 71 -3.54 -16.15 -0.99
C MET A 71 -4.12 -16.83 0.26
N VAL A 72 -3.79 -18.10 0.51
CA VAL A 72 -4.27 -18.82 1.70
C VAL A 72 -3.76 -18.18 2.99
N VAL A 73 -2.46 -17.88 3.09
CA VAL A 73 -1.89 -17.26 4.31
C VAL A 73 -2.47 -15.86 4.53
N LEU A 74 -2.66 -15.08 3.46
CA LEU A 74 -3.27 -13.76 3.56
C LEU A 74 -4.74 -13.86 4.00
N SER A 75 -5.50 -14.83 3.49
CA SER A 75 -6.88 -15.08 3.93
C SER A 75 -6.95 -15.43 5.41
N ILE A 76 -6.07 -16.31 5.90
CA ILE A 76 -5.98 -16.66 7.32
C ILE A 76 -5.66 -15.41 8.16
N ASN A 77 -4.69 -14.61 7.72
CA ASN A 77 -4.31 -13.40 8.41
C ASN A 77 -5.47 -12.38 8.48
N ILE A 78 -6.21 -12.17 7.38
CA ILE A 78 -7.40 -11.31 7.36
C ILE A 78 -8.47 -11.82 8.33
N VAL A 79 -8.70 -13.13 8.40
CA VAL A 79 -9.66 -13.73 9.34
C VAL A 79 -9.23 -13.48 10.78
N ILE A 80 -7.95 -13.65 11.11
CA ILE A 80 -7.42 -13.35 12.45
C ILE A 80 -7.61 -11.87 12.80
N LEU A 81 -7.26 -10.96 11.89
CA LEU A 81 -7.43 -9.52 12.11
C LEU A 81 -8.91 -9.14 12.27
N LEU A 82 -9.81 -9.77 11.51
CA LEU A 82 -11.25 -9.57 11.63
C LEU A 82 -11.77 -10.05 12.99
N ILE A 83 -11.32 -11.21 13.47
CA ILE A 83 -11.68 -11.73 14.80
C ILE A 83 -11.20 -10.76 15.88
N LEU A 84 -9.94 -10.30 15.82
CA LEU A 84 -9.40 -9.32 16.77
C LEU A 84 -10.19 -8.01 16.75
N PHE A 85 -10.58 -7.54 15.56
CA PHE A 85 -11.41 -6.36 15.41
C PHE A 85 -12.81 -6.54 16.02
N LEU A 86 -13.48 -7.67 15.76
CA LEU A 86 -14.79 -7.98 16.33
C LEU A 86 -14.75 -8.12 17.86
N LEU A 87 -13.71 -8.74 18.41
CA LEU A 87 -13.50 -8.84 19.86
C LEU A 87 -13.33 -7.47 20.51
N ARG A 88 -12.63 -6.54 19.84
CA ARG A 88 -12.48 -5.15 20.29
C ARG A 88 -13.80 -4.37 20.27
N VAL A 89 -14.61 -4.54 19.22
CA VAL A 89 -15.89 -3.81 19.08
C VAL A 89 -16.97 -4.34 20.03
N SER A 90 -16.94 -5.63 20.35
CA SER A 90 -17.97 -6.27 21.18
C SER A 90 -17.74 -6.14 22.69
N ASP A 91 -16.61 -5.57 23.13
CA ASP A 91 -16.18 -5.46 24.54
C ASP A 91 -16.09 -6.81 25.31
N ILE A 92 -16.30 -7.94 24.64
CA ILE A 92 -16.29 -9.30 25.23
C ILE A 92 -14.89 -9.68 25.75
N GLY A 93 -13.83 -9.03 25.27
CA GLY A 93 -12.44 -9.30 25.65
C GLY A 93 -11.85 -8.38 26.73
N GLY A 94 -12.63 -7.44 27.28
CA GLY A 94 -12.10 -6.32 28.06
C GLY A 94 -11.42 -5.29 27.15
N SER A 95 -11.34 -4.04 27.62
CA SER A 95 -10.75 -2.92 26.89
C SER A 95 -9.21 -3.08 26.80
N PHE A 96 -8.73 -3.99 25.95
CA PHE A 96 -7.33 -4.08 25.59
C PHE A 96 -6.97 -2.88 24.71
N SER A 97 -6.48 -1.81 25.34
CA SER A 97 -5.87 -0.68 24.64
C SER A 97 -4.43 -1.06 24.26
N LEU A 98 -4.24 -1.48 23.02
CA LEU A 98 -2.90 -1.56 22.45
C LEU A 98 -2.41 -0.14 22.12
N PRO A 99 -1.14 0.19 22.39
CA PRO A 99 -0.53 1.40 21.86
C PRO A 99 -0.68 1.46 20.34
N PHE A 100 -1.00 2.64 19.80
CA PHE A 100 -1.19 2.87 18.36
C PHE A 100 -0.04 2.32 17.49
N LEU A 101 1.19 2.34 18.02
CA LEU A 101 2.36 1.76 17.37
C LEU A 101 2.22 0.25 17.16
N ILE A 102 1.83 -0.49 18.19
CA ILE A 102 1.66 -1.95 18.12
C ILE A 102 0.52 -2.30 17.17
N GLU A 103 -0.56 -1.52 17.21
CA GLU A 103 -1.70 -1.69 16.31
C GLU A 103 -1.30 -1.48 14.84
N GLY A 104 -0.58 -0.40 14.53
CA GLY A 104 -0.08 -0.14 13.17
C GLY A 104 0.81 -1.28 12.64
N TYR A 105 1.73 -1.80 13.45
CA TYR A 105 2.60 -2.90 13.03
C TYR A 105 1.83 -4.23 12.86
N LEU A 106 0.91 -4.55 13.76
CA LEU A 106 0.16 -5.80 13.73
C LEU A 106 -0.80 -5.85 12.53
N PHE A 107 -1.54 -4.76 12.29
CA PHE A 107 -2.59 -4.73 11.27
C PHE A 107 -2.07 -4.38 9.87
N LEU A 108 -0.94 -3.69 9.73
CA LEU A 108 -0.46 -3.23 8.42
C LEU A 108 0.88 -3.87 8.04
N THR A 109 1.87 -3.85 8.94
CA THR A 109 3.21 -4.36 8.62
C THR A 109 3.23 -5.88 8.51
N VAL A 110 2.66 -6.61 9.47
CA VAL A 110 2.68 -8.09 9.47
C VAL A 110 2.07 -8.68 8.18
N PRO A 111 0.85 -8.27 7.74
CA PRO A 111 0.29 -8.79 6.50
C PRO A 111 1.15 -8.45 5.28
N LEU A 112 1.68 -7.23 5.21
CA LEU A 112 2.54 -6.80 4.10
C LEU A 112 3.87 -7.58 4.06
N CYS A 113 4.48 -7.87 5.22
CA CYS A 113 5.68 -8.69 5.32
C CYS A 113 5.44 -10.14 4.88
N ILE A 114 4.29 -10.72 5.26
CA ILE A 114 3.89 -12.04 4.79
C ILE A 114 3.77 -12.05 3.26
N VAL A 115 3.10 -11.05 2.68
CA VAL A 115 2.96 -10.91 1.23
C VAL A 115 4.34 -10.74 0.58
N ALA A 116 5.23 -9.96 1.18
CA ALA A 116 6.59 -9.72 0.69
C ALA A 116 7.41 -11.01 0.62
N TYR A 117 7.30 -11.86 1.65
CA TYR A 117 7.97 -13.15 1.73
C TYR A 117 7.57 -14.07 0.58
N PHE A 118 6.26 -14.27 0.39
CA PHE A 118 5.81 -15.20 -0.64
C PHE A 118 5.92 -14.66 -2.07
N LEU A 119 5.79 -13.34 -2.25
CA LEU A 119 6.01 -12.69 -3.55
C LEU A 119 7.49 -12.52 -3.90
N GLN A 120 8.41 -12.82 -2.96
CA GLN A 120 9.85 -12.56 -3.08
C GLN A 120 10.13 -11.11 -3.47
N PHE A 121 9.33 -10.19 -2.91
CA PHE A 121 9.37 -8.78 -3.24
C PHE A 121 9.93 -8.00 -2.07
N THR A 122 11.26 -7.98 -1.95
CA THR A 122 11.99 -7.45 -0.79
C THR A 122 11.61 -6.00 -0.45
N ARG A 123 11.26 -5.19 -1.45
CA ARG A 123 10.85 -3.79 -1.24
C ARG A 123 9.55 -3.64 -0.47
N LEU A 124 8.67 -4.64 -0.51
CA LEU A 124 7.40 -4.59 0.19
C LEU A 124 7.56 -4.68 1.71
N TYR A 125 8.66 -5.26 2.21
CA TYR A 125 9.01 -5.19 3.63
C TYR A 125 9.23 -3.74 4.08
N ILE A 126 9.94 -2.95 3.27
CA ILE A 126 10.21 -1.54 3.54
C ILE A 126 8.90 -0.76 3.54
N TYR A 127 8.03 -1.01 2.56
CA TYR A 127 6.72 -0.35 2.50
C TYR A 127 5.83 -0.73 3.68
N GLY A 128 5.79 -2.01 4.07
CA GLY A 128 5.06 -2.46 5.24
C GLY A 128 5.57 -1.81 6.53
N PHE A 129 6.88 -1.67 6.68
CA PHE A 129 7.49 -0.99 7.82
C PHE A 129 7.13 0.50 7.85
N LEU A 130 7.29 1.22 6.73
CA LEU A 130 6.94 2.64 6.60
C LEU A 130 5.47 2.91 6.91
N LEU A 131 4.58 2.01 6.45
CA LEU A 131 3.14 2.12 6.66
C LEU A 131 2.77 1.87 8.13
N GLY A 132 3.35 0.85 8.76
CA GLY A 132 3.15 0.59 10.18
C GLY A 132 3.68 1.69 11.09
N SER A 133 4.85 2.27 10.76
CA SER A 133 5.39 3.44 11.47
C SER A 133 4.61 4.73 11.19
N GLY A 134 3.74 4.75 10.17
CA GLY A 134 3.04 5.95 9.73
C GLY A 134 2.17 6.58 10.81
N PHE A 135 1.47 5.79 11.61
CA PHE A 135 0.68 6.28 12.74
C PHE A 135 1.54 6.93 13.82
N PHE A 136 2.64 6.28 14.21
CA PHE A 136 3.57 6.82 15.18
C PHE A 136 4.26 8.10 14.68
N LEU A 137 4.65 8.14 13.40
CA LEU A 137 5.22 9.33 12.79
C LEU A 137 4.21 10.47 12.67
N ALA A 138 2.92 10.17 12.47
CA ALA A 138 1.85 11.17 12.47
C ALA A 138 1.58 11.73 13.87
N ASP A 139 1.73 10.90 14.90
CA ASP A 139 1.63 11.33 16.29
C ASP A 139 2.80 12.25 16.67
N ILE A 140 4.04 11.89 16.32
CA ILE A 140 5.21 12.77 16.50
C ILE A 140 5.06 14.08 15.69
N SER A 141 4.57 14.00 14.45
CA SER A 141 4.42 15.20 13.61
C SER A 141 3.36 16.16 14.14
N SER A 142 2.48 15.73 15.04
CA SER A 142 1.49 16.60 15.70
C SER A 142 2.11 17.72 16.53
N ILE A 143 3.38 17.55 16.95
CA ILE A 143 4.14 18.59 17.68
C ILE A 143 4.42 19.80 16.78
N ILE A 144 4.53 19.59 15.46
CA ILE A 144 4.90 20.61 14.47
C ILE A 144 3.69 21.02 13.63
N VAL A 145 2.85 20.06 13.26
CA VAL A 145 1.71 20.23 12.36
C VAL A 145 0.42 19.96 13.13
N PRO A 146 -0.53 20.90 13.19
CA PRO A 146 -1.77 20.70 13.93
C PRO A 146 -2.63 19.59 13.35
N ILE A 147 -3.39 18.92 14.22
CA ILE A 147 -4.44 17.96 13.84
C ILE A 147 -5.55 18.73 13.11
N PRO A 148 -6.08 18.23 11.98
CA PRO A 148 -5.87 16.89 11.40
C PRO A 148 -4.79 16.83 10.30
N TYR A 149 -4.06 17.91 10.03
CA TYR A 149 -3.08 18.01 8.94
C TYR A 149 -1.80 17.19 9.16
N ASN A 150 -1.52 16.77 10.40
CA ASN A 150 -0.38 15.92 10.75
C ASN A 150 -0.38 14.59 9.97
N PHE A 151 -1.54 13.94 9.85
CA PHE A 151 -1.69 12.71 9.08
C PHE A 151 -1.47 12.94 7.58
N LEU A 152 -1.97 14.07 7.06
CA LEU A 152 -1.81 14.44 5.65
C LEU A 152 -0.32 14.59 5.34
N PHE A 153 0.39 15.36 6.16
CA PHE A 153 1.81 15.60 5.99
C PHE A 153 2.61 14.30 6.02
N THR A 154 2.40 13.45 7.04
CA THR A 154 3.15 12.21 7.23
C THR A 154 2.90 11.21 6.10
N TYR A 155 1.63 10.92 5.76
CA TYR A 155 1.33 9.91 4.74
C TYR A 155 1.61 10.39 3.31
N LEU A 156 1.51 11.70 3.05
CA LEU A 156 1.95 12.28 1.78
C LEU A 156 3.47 12.19 1.62
N LEU A 157 4.23 12.44 2.68
CA LEU A 157 5.69 12.32 2.68
C LEU A 157 6.12 10.87 2.47
N LEU A 158 5.54 9.93 3.22
CA LEU A 158 5.83 8.49 3.07
C LEU A 158 5.44 7.97 1.68
N GLY A 159 4.23 8.29 1.23
CA GLY A 159 3.75 7.92 -0.10
C GLY A 159 4.61 8.54 -1.21
N GLY A 160 4.99 9.81 -1.06
CA GLY A 160 5.85 10.55 -1.98
C GLY A 160 7.22 9.89 -2.17
N ILE A 161 7.89 9.50 -1.07
CA ILE A 161 9.16 8.78 -1.13
C ILE A 161 9.03 7.50 -1.96
N ILE A 162 7.96 6.73 -1.73
CA ILE A 162 7.73 5.46 -2.44
C ILE A 162 7.43 5.70 -3.93
N VAL A 163 6.67 6.75 -4.25
CA VAL A 163 6.41 7.16 -5.64
C VAL A 163 7.72 7.54 -6.33
N ILE A 164 8.57 8.37 -5.71
CA ILE A 164 9.88 8.78 -6.26
C ILE A 164 10.76 7.57 -6.55
N ILE A 165 10.83 6.61 -5.63
CA ILE A 165 11.56 5.35 -5.83
C ILE A 165 10.97 4.60 -7.03
N GLY A 166 9.65 4.47 -7.08
CA GLY A 166 8.96 3.76 -8.16
C GLY A 166 9.14 4.40 -9.53
N VAL A 167 9.12 5.74 -9.62
CA VAL A 167 9.38 6.49 -10.85
C VAL A 167 10.83 6.31 -11.28
N THR A 168 11.79 6.38 -10.35
CA THR A 168 13.21 6.17 -10.66
C THR A 168 13.45 4.79 -11.29
N TYR A 169 12.84 3.74 -10.74
CA TYR A 169 12.91 2.40 -11.32
C TYR A 169 12.21 2.29 -12.66
N LEU A 170 11.07 2.97 -12.84
CA LEU A 170 10.37 3.01 -14.12
C LEU A 170 11.25 3.64 -15.20
N ILE A 171 11.88 4.80 -14.92
CA ILE A 171 12.77 5.47 -15.86
C ILE A 171 13.97 4.57 -16.21
N ARG A 172 14.61 3.96 -15.21
CA ARG A 172 15.72 3.01 -15.43
C ARG A 172 15.27 1.82 -16.30
N PHE A 173 14.08 1.29 -16.04
CA PHE A 173 13.50 0.20 -16.84
C PHE A 173 13.27 0.64 -18.30
N LEU A 174 12.70 1.84 -18.51
CA LEU A 174 12.43 2.36 -19.84
C LEU A 174 13.71 2.63 -20.65
N ARG A 175 14.80 3.04 -19.98
CA ARG A 175 16.11 3.22 -20.60
C ARG A 175 16.80 1.90 -20.92
N LYS A 176 16.64 0.87 -20.07
CA LYS A 176 17.28 -0.44 -20.24
C LYS A 176 16.61 -1.29 -21.32
N TYR A 177 15.30 -1.14 -21.51
CA TYR A 177 14.52 -1.87 -22.52
C TYR A 177 13.89 -0.90 -23.51
N PRO A 178 14.66 -0.36 -24.48
CA PRO A 178 14.10 0.43 -25.57
C PRO A 178 13.13 -0.45 -26.41
N LEU A 179 12.17 0.19 -27.08
CA LEU A 179 11.24 -0.51 -27.95
C LEU A 179 12.04 -1.19 -29.09
N PRO A 180 11.70 -2.44 -29.47
CA PRO A 180 12.24 -3.03 -30.69
C PRO A 180 11.94 -2.08 -31.85
N ARG A 181 12.95 -1.67 -32.62
CA ARG A 181 12.70 -0.99 -33.90
C ARG A 181 11.96 -1.99 -34.78
N GLU A 182 10.81 -1.58 -35.32
CA GLU A 182 10.19 -2.30 -36.41
C GLU A 182 11.20 -2.29 -37.56
N GLU A 183 11.75 -3.47 -37.88
CA GLU A 183 12.53 -3.67 -39.10
C GLU A 183 11.54 -3.53 -40.26
N THR A 184 11.54 -2.34 -40.88
CA THR A 184 10.89 -2.05 -42.16
C THR A 184 11.62 -2.72 -43.31
#